data_AF-A0A0M1J882-F1
#
_entry.id   AF-A0A0M1J882-F1
#
_cell.length_a   1.000
_cell.length_b   1.000
_cell.length_c   1.000
_cell.angle_alpha   90.00
_cell.angle_beta   90.00
_cell.angle_gamma   90.00
#
_symmetry.space_group_name_H-M   'P 1'
#
loop_
_entity.id
_entity.type
_entity.pdbx_description
1 polymer ?
#
loop_
_entity_poly.entity_id
_entity_poly.type
_entity_poly.pdbx_seq_one_letter_code
_entity_poly.pdbx_strand_id
1 'polypeptide(L)'
;MSAGGRHVRRRLNVWPGYVDVLSSLLILVIFVLMIFTFAQFILSQKVSNQESELGNLHKRIAELTKLLGLEQQKNLKLSENIEQLSAIITALTEEKFELTGKIESLSTLVKDRDVALDKQHQLNSEAQAQVLLLNQQLKALRSQLQEIAQALKVSEQDKANKQVQIEDLNNRLNIALARKVNRLEQYRSEFFGRLRKVLAGNTLVRIVGDRFMFQSELLFGSGSATLDRIGKTELAKLAKVLKELIVNIPQDIDWILQVEGHTDKVPIKTHE
;
A
#
# COMPACT_ATOMS: atom_id res chain seq x y z
N MET A 1 190.48 41.02 -19.22
CA MET A 1 190.26 42.48 -19.04
C MET A 1 188.97 42.84 -19.76
N SER A 2 188.32 43.93 -19.37
CA SER A 2 187.55 44.78 -20.31
C SER A 2 186.13 44.30 -20.69
N ALA A 3 185.14 45.22 -20.71
CA ALA A 3 184.65 46.07 -21.82
C ALA A 3 183.77 45.30 -22.82
N GLY A 4 182.76 45.84 -23.48
CA GLY A 4 182.29 47.21 -23.64
C GLY A 4 181.53 47.27 -24.98
N GLY A 5 180.41 48.01 -24.99
CA GLY A 5 179.79 48.70 -26.13
C GLY A 5 179.53 47.96 -27.46
N ARG A 6 178.27 48.00 -27.93
CA ARG A 6 177.78 49.01 -28.92
C ARG A 6 176.40 48.67 -29.51
N HIS A 7 175.68 49.76 -29.72
CA HIS A 7 174.52 50.08 -30.54
C HIS A 7 174.08 49.19 -31.73
N VAL A 8 172.74 49.01 -31.75
CA VAL A 8 171.75 49.27 -32.84
C VAL A 8 171.78 48.43 -34.12
N ARG A 9 170.64 47.78 -34.41
CA ARG A 9 169.81 47.99 -35.62
C ARG A 9 168.39 47.45 -35.43
N ARG A 10 167.40 48.33 -35.61
CA ARG A 10 165.96 48.03 -35.71
C ARG A 10 165.69 47.11 -36.91
N ARG A 11 164.99 46.00 -36.68
CA ARG A 11 164.02 45.44 -37.63
C ARG A 11 162.64 45.54 -36.98
N LEU A 12 161.70 46.12 -37.72
CA LEU A 12 160.30 46.22 -37.35
C LEU A 12 159.69 44.82 -37.36
N ASN A 13 159.48 44.25 -36.17
CA ASN A 13 158.70 43.03 -36.02
C ASN A 13 157.22 43.43 -36.03
N VAL A 14 156.54 43.13 -37.14
CA VAL A 14 155.08 43.35 -37.35
C VAL A 14 154.24 42.27 -36.63
N TRP A 15 154.90 41.29 -36.02
CA TRP A 15 154.31 40.14 -35.33
C TRP A 15 153.42 40.45 -34.10
N PRO A 16 153.61 41.51 -33.29
CA PRO A 16 152.75 41.76 -32.12
C PRO A 16 151.39 42.40 -32.44
N GLY A 17 151.29 43.21 -33.51
CA GLY A 17 150.09 44.02 -33.78
C GLY A 17 148.99 43.27 -34.54
N TYR A 18 149.35 42.34 -35.43
CA TYR A 18 148.35 41.55 -36.18
C TYR A 18 147.60 40.57 -35.26
N VAL A 19 148.29 39.99 -34.28
CA VAL A 19 147.70 39.10 -33.27
C VAL A 19 146.76 39.86 -32.33
N ASP A 20 147.08 41.10 -31.95
CA ASP A 20 146.25 41.93 -31.07
C ASP A 20 144.97 42.45 -31.77
N VAL A 21 145.07 42.80 -33.06
CA VAL A 21 143.90 43.18 -33.88
C VAL A 21 143.03 41.95 -34.20
N LEU A 22 143.63 40.78 -34.43
CA LEU A 22 142.89 39.52 -34.54
C LEU A 22 142.22 39.10 -33.23
N SER A 23 142.89 39.26 -32.08
CA SER A 23 142.30 38.92 -30.78
C SER A 23 141.23 39.91 -30.33
N SER A 24 141.39 41.21 -30.59
CA SER A 24 140.36 42.21 -30.30
C SER A 24 139.13 42.06 -31.21
N LEU A 25 139.31 41.71 -32.49
CA LEU A 25 138.21 41.35 -33.38
C LEU A 25 137.51 40.05 -32.94
N LEU A 26 138.28 39.04 -32.51
CA LEU A 26 137.75 37.79 -31.98
C LEU A 26 136.99 37.98 -30.66
N ILE A 27 137.51 38.80 -29.73
CA ILE A 27 136.83 39.16 -28.47
C ILE A 27 135.55 39.95 -28.74
N LEU A 28 135.56 40.89 -29.69
CA LEU A 28 134.37 41.66 -30.07
C LEU A 28 133.29 40.76 -30.70
N VAL A 29 133.69 39.83 -31.56
CA VAL A 29 132.76 38.84 -32.16
C VAL A 29 132.18 37.92 -31.08
N ILE A 30 133.00 37.41 -30.16
CA ILE A 30 132.53 36.58 -29.04
C ILE A 30 131.60 37.36 -28.11
N PHE A 31 131.89 38.63 -27.82
CA PHE A 31 131.07 39.49 -26.97
C PHE A 31 129.69 39.76 -27.58
N VAL A 32 129.64 40.07 -28.88
CA VAL A 32 128.37 40.22 -29.63
C VAL A 32 127.60 38.90 -29.65
N LEU A 33 128.28 37.76 -29.85
CA LEU A 33 127.66 36.44 -29.77
C LEU A 33 127.11 36.14 -28.38
N MET A 34 127.82 36.48 -27.30
CA MET A 34 127.38 36.30 -25.91
C MET A 34 126.14 37.13 -25.61
N ILE A 35 126.14 38.42 -25.95
CA ILE A 35 124.96 39.29 -25.80
C ILE A 35 123.78 38.75 -26.61
N PHE A 36 124.03 38.32 -27.84
CA PHE A 36 122.99 37.73 -28.68
C PHE A 36 122.44 36.44 -28.06
N THR A 37 123.30 35.53 -27.59
CA THR A 37 122.87 34.27 -26.94
C THR A 37 122.12 34.52 -25.64
N PHE A 38 122.48 35.56 -24.87
CA PHE A 38 121.80 35.93 -23.65
C PHE A 38 120.43 36.57 -23.94
N ALA A 39 120.34 37.43 -24.96
CA ALA A 39 119.08 37.96 -25.45
C ALA A 39 118.16 36.85 -25.98
N GLN A 40 118.73 35.88 -26.73
CA GLN A 40 118.04 34.67 -27.18
C GLN A 40 117.57 33.81 -26.01
N PHE A 41 118.37 33.66 -24.96
CA PHE A 41 118.01 32.90 -23.76
C PHE A 41 116.85 33.54 -22.99
N ILE A 42 116.89 34.86 -22.74
CA ILE A 42 115.79 35.58 -22.08
C ILE A 42 114.52 35.53 -22.93
N LEU A 43 114.64 35.73 -24.25
CA LEU A 43 113.50 35.65 -25.16
C LEU A 43 112.91 34.24 -25.19
N SER A 44 113.77 33.21 -25.25
CA SER A 44 113.36 31.81 -25.16
C SER A 44 112.70 31.50 -23.82
N GLN A 45 113.18 32.05 -22.71
CA GLN A 45 112.56 31.87 -21.40
C GLN A 45 111.20 32.57 -21.30
N LYS A 46 111.06 33.79 -21.87
CA LYS A 46 109.76 34.48 -21.95
C LYS A 46 108.77 33.72 -22.84
N VAL A 47 109.21 33.25 -24.01
CA VAL A 47 108.37 32.47 -24.93
C VAL A 47 108.00 31.12 -24.31
N SER A 48 108.93 30.41 -23.68
CA SER A 48 108.68 29.13 -23.01
C SER A 48 107.74 29.26 -21.80
N ASN A 49 107.89 30.32 -21.01
CA ASN A 49 106.96 30.62 -19.91
C ASN A 49 105.56 30.94 -20.43
N GLN A 50 105.46 31.77 -21.49
CA GLN A 50 104.17 32.09 -22.13
C GLN A 50 103.53 30.84 -22.76
N GLU A 51 104.30 29.96 -23.39
CA GLU A 51 103.84 28.68 -23.93
C GLU A 51 103.31 27.76 -22.81
N SER A 52 103.95 27.75 -21.65
CA SER A 52 103.50 26.99 -20.47
C SER A 52 102.18 27.55 -19.89
N GLU A 53 102.06 28.87 -19.75
CA GLU A 53 100.82 29.54 -19.32
C GLU A 53 99.68 29.28 -20.32
N LEU A 54 99.97 29.37 -21.63
CA LEU A 54 99.01 29.07 -22.69
C LEU A 54 98.55 27.61 -22.64
N GLY A 55 99.47 26.68 -22.38
CA GLY A 55 99.16 25.26 -22.21
C GLY A 55 98.27 24.99 -20.98
N ASN A 56 98.54 25.67 -19.86
CA ASN A 56 97.70 25.57 -18.66
C ASN A 56 96.31 26.19 -18.85
N LEU A 57 96.23 27.33 -19.56
CA LEU A 57 94.95 27.93 -19.95
C LEU A 57 94.16 27.02 -20.89
N HIS A 58 94.78 26.39 -21.88
CA HIS A 58 94.12 25.40 -22.75
C HIS A 58 93.57 24.21 -21.95
N LYS A 59 94.34 23.69 -20.97
CA LYS A 59 93.85 22.63 -20.06
C LYS A 59 92.66 23.10 -19.24
N ARG A 60 92.70 24.33 -18.69
CA ARG A 60 91.61 24.90 -17.89
C ARG A 60 90.36 25.14 -18.74
N ILE A 61 90.51 25.63 -19.97
CA ILE A 61 89.41 25.78 -20.93
C ILE A 61 88.81 24.42 -21.25
N ALA A 62 89.63 23.39 -21.55
CA ALA A 62 89.14 22.04 -21.83
C ALA A 62 88.38 21.43 -20.63
N GLU A 63 88.88 21.64 -19.41
CA GLU A 63 88.21 21.23 -18.17
C GLU A 63 86.88 21.95 -17.97
N LEU A 64 86.85 23.28 -18.16
CA LEU A 64 85.62 24.08 -18.07
C LEU A 64 84.60 23.70 -19.14
N THR A 65 85.02 23.44 -20.39
CA THR A 65 84.14 22.96 -21.45
C THR A 65 83.56 21.59 -21.10
N LYS A 66 84.36 20.69 -20.51
CA LYS A 66 83.87 19.38 -20.04
C LYS A 66 82.86 19.53 -18.91
N LEU A 67 83.15 20.37 -17.90
CA LEU A 67 82.23 20.64 -16.80
C LEU A 67 80.94 21.30 -17.29
N LEU A 68 81.04 22.28 -18.20
CA LEU A 68 79.89 22.92 -18.82
C LEU A 68 79.04 21.91 -19.58
N GLY A 69 79.67 20.98 -20.33
CA GLY A 69 78.95 19.90 -21.02
C GLY A 69 78.21 18.97 -20.05
N LEU A 70 78.82 18.62 -18.92
CA LEU A 70 78.17 17.81 -17.88
C LEU A 70 77.01 18.57 -17.21
N GLU A 71 77.17 19.87 -16.92
CA GLU A 71 76.11 20.71 -16.37
C GLU A 71 74.96 20.89 -17.37
N GLN A 72 75.26 21.09 -18.65
CA GLN A 72 74.23 21.11 -19.71
C GLN A 72 73.49 19.77 -19.78
N GLN A 73 74.19 18.64 -19.71
CA GLN A 73 73.56 17.31 -19.70
C GLN A 73 72.69 17.09 -18.46
N LYS A 74 73.13 17.53 -17.27
CA LYS A 74 72.32 17.48 -16.05
C LYS A 74 71.07 18.35 -16.17
N ASN A 75 71.20 19.56 -16.70
CA ASN A 75 70.06 20.46 -16.92
C ASN A 75 69.05 19.85 -17.90
N LEU A 76 69.51 19.20 -18.98
CA LEU A 76 68.62 18.48 -19.89
C LEU A 76 67.84 17.38 -19.16
N LYS A 77 68.53 16.54 -18.37
CA LYS A 77 67.86 15.47 -17.58
C LYS A 77 66.89 16.02 -16.54
N LEU A 78 67.22 17.14 -15.88
CA LEU A 78 66.32 17.78 -14.93
C LEU A 78 65.08 18.35 -15.63
N SER A 79 65.25 18.98 -16.79
CA SER A 79 64.14 19.45 -17.62
C SER A 79 63.23 18.29 -18.06
N GLU A 80 63.80 17.18 -18.51
CA GLU A 80 63.05 15.96 -18.86
C GLU A 80 62.26 15.41 -17.65
N ASN A 81 62.89 15.34 -16.47
CA ASN A 81 62.22 14.90 -15.25
C ASN A 81 61.10 15.85 -14.83
N ILE A 82 61.29 17.17 -14.95
CA ILE A 82 60.25 18.17 -14.65
C ILE A 82 59.06 18.00 -15.60
N GLU A 83 59.30 17.76 -16.89
CA GLU A 83 58.25 17.50 -17.86
C GLU A 83 57.46 16.21 -17.52
N GLN A 84 58.16 15.13 -17.20
CA GLN A 84 57.54 13.88 -16.77
C GLN A 84 56.72 14.03 -15.49
N LEU A 85 57.28 14.69 -14.47
CA LEU A 85 56.58 14.93 -13.21
C LEU A 85 55.37 15.85 -13.40
N SER A 86 55.48 16.87 -14.25
CA SER A 86 54.36 17.73 -14.62
C SER A 86 53.23 16.92 -15.27
N ALA A 87 53.57 16.03 -16.21
CA ALA A 87 52.59 15.14 -16.86
C ALA A 87 51.93 14.16 -15.88
N ILE A 88 52.67 13.62 -14.91
CA ILE A 88 52.11 12.75 -13.86
C ILE A 88 51.18 13.55 -12.94
N ILE A 89 51.57 14.78 -12.55
CA ILE A 89 50.73 15.63 -11.72
C ILE A 89 49.42 15.94 -12.43
N THR A 90 49.45 16.29 -13.72
CA THR A 90 48.21 16.53 -14.50
C THR A 90 47.31 15.31 -14.54
N ALA A 91 47.88 14.12 -14.82
CA ALA A 91 47.11 12.88 -14.84
C ALA A 91 46.48 12.54 -13.48
N LEU A 92 47.25 12.67 -12.39
CA LEU A 92 46.74 12.43 -11.03
C LEU A 92 45.69 13.47 -10.61
N THR A 93 45.81 14.72 -11.06
CA THR A 93 44.78 15.73 -10.80
C THR A 93 43.48 15.45 -11.53
N GLU A 94 43.54 14.93 -12.76
CA GLU A 94 42.36 14.48 -13.51
C GLU A 94 41.69 13.28 -12.84
N GLU A 95 42.46 12.26 -12.47
CA GLU A 95 41.93 11.09 -11.74
C GLU A 95 41.30 11.50 -10.40
N LYS A 96 41.94 12.39 -9.65
CA LYS A 96 41.38 12.93 -8.41
C LYS A 96 40.05 13.65 -8.66
N PHE A 97 39.95 14.43 -9.72
CA PHE A 97 38.70 15.12 -10.08
C PHE A 97 37.59 14.12 -10.40
N GLU A 98 37.89 13.09 -11.19
CA GLU A 98 36.94 12.02 -11.49
C GLU A 98 36.47 11.25 -10.24
N LEU A 99 37.41 10.87 -9.37
CA LEU A 99 37.09 10.17 -8.13
C LEU A 99 36.26 11.04 -7.19
N THR A 100 36.56 12.34 -7.11
CA THR A 100 35.77 13.29 -6.32
C THR A 100 34.35 13.40 -6.86
N GLY A 101 34.18 13.49 -8.20
CA GLY A 101 32.87 13.47 -8.84
C GLY A 101 32.10 12.17 -8.60
N LYS A 102 32.78 11.01 -8.65
CA LYS A 102 32.18 9.72 -8.30
C LYS A 102 31.73 9.67 -6.83
N ILE A 103 32.57 10.12 -5.90
CA ILE A 103 32.23 10.19 -4.47
C ILE A 103 31.01 11.09 -4.23
N GLU A 104 30.93 12.25 -4.91
CA GLU A 104 29.78 13.14 -4.80
C GLU A 104 28.49 12.46 -5.30
N SER A 105 28.55 11.81 -6.46
CA SER A 105 27.42 11.06 -7.04
C SER A 105 26.96 9.87 -6.18
N LEU A 106 27.91 9.14 -5.56
CA LEU A 106 27.58 8.06 -4.63
C LEU A 106 26.99 8.61 -3.32
N SER A 107 27.50 9.74 -2.83
CA SER A 107 26.99 10.42 -1.64
C SER A 107 25.54 10.89 -1.85
N THR A 108 25.20 11.45 -3.02
CA THR A 108 23.82 11.81 -3.34
C THR A 108 22.93 10.57 -3.46
N LEU A 109 23.41 9.51 -4.13
CA LEU A 109 22.66 8.26 -4.24
C LEU A 109 22.38 7.61 -2.89
N VAL A 110 23.36 7.62 -1.96
CA VAL A 110 23.16 7.09 -0.60
C VAL A 110 22.12 7.91 0.16
N LYS A 111 22.17 9.25 0.09
CA LYS A 111 21.14 10.11 0.71
C LYS A 111 19.74 9.83 0.16
N ASP A 112 19.61 9.68 -1.15
CA ASP A 112 18.32 9.35 -1.78
C ASP A 112 17.80 7.98 -1.33
N ARG A 113 18.72 7.01 -1.16
CA ARG A 113 18.40 5.67 -0.65
C ARG A 113 17.96 5.69 0.81
N ASP A 114 18.62 6.49 1.65
CA ASP A 114 18.23 6.66 3.06
C ASP A 114 16.83 7.26 3.17
N VAL A 115 16.53 8.32 2.39
CA VAL A 115 15.18 8.91 2.33
C VAL A 115 14.14 7.89 1.86
N ALA A 116 14.46 7.07 0.85
CA ALA A 116 13.56 6.04 0.37
C ALA A 116 13.32 4.93 1.43
N LEU A 117 14.37 4.55 2.16
CA LEU A 117 14.32 3.55 3.22
C LEU A 117 13.48 4.04 4.41
N ASP A 118 13.65 5.30 4.83
CA ASP A 118 12.82 5.94 5.85
C ASP A 118 11.34 5.95 5.46
N LYS A 119 11.05 6.32 4.21
CA LYS A 119 9.68 6.27 3.67
C LYS A 119 9.11 4.85 3.68
N GLN A 120 9.92 3.85 3.33
CA GLN A 120 9.49 2.45 3.37
C GLN A 120 9.23 1.98 4.81
N HIS A 121 10.05 2.38 5.77
CA HIS A 121 9.83 2.08 7.19
C HIS A 121 8.55 2.71 7.73
N GLN A 122 8.28 3.98 7.38
CA GLN A 122 7.03 4.66 7.74
C GLN A 122 5.81 3.93 7.16
N LEU A 123 5.81 3.63 5.87
CA LEU A 123 4.72 2.90 5.21
C LEU A 123 4.52 1.50 5.80
N ASN A 124 5.59 0.80 6.16
CA ASN A 124 5.49 -0.51 6.80
C ASN A 124 4.90 -0.40 8.22
N SER A 125 5.33 0.59 9.00
CA SER A 125 4.75 0.86 10.32
C SER A 125 3.27 1.21 10.24
N GLU A 126 2.87 2.03 9.27
CA GLU A 126 1.46 2.38 9.01
C GLU A 126 0.65 1.15 8.59
N ALA A 127 1.18 0.32 7.69
CA ALA A 127 0.54 -0.92 7.27
C ALA A 127 0.36 -1.91 8.45
N GLN A 128 1.37 -2.03 9.31
CA GLN A 128 1.28 -2.85 10.53
C GLN A 128 0.20 -2.33 11.49
N ALA A 129 0.13 -1.01 11.70
CA ALA A 129 -0.91 -0.39 12.50
C ALA A 129 -2.32 -0.65 11.91
N GLN A 130 -2.45 -0.58 10.59
CA GLN A 130 -3.70 -0.88 9.89
C GLN A 130 -4.11 -2.35 10.05
N VAL A 131 -3.16 -3.28 9.93
CA VAL A 131 -3.42 -4.72 10.15
C VAL A 131 -3.86 -4.99 11.59
N LEU A 132 -3.24 -4.34 12.58
CA LEU A 132 -3.65 -4.46 13.98
C LEU A 132 -5.08 -3.95 14.19
N LEU A 133 -5.42 -2.80 13.62
CA LEU A 133 -6.76 -2.23 13.68
C LEU A 133 -7.79 -3.15 13.01
N LEU A 134 -7.50 -3.65 11.81
CA LEU A 134 -8.38 -4.58 11.09
C LEU A 134 -8.60 -5.88 11.86
N ASN A 135 -7.56 -6.42 12.50
CA ASN A 135 -7.68 -7.60 13.36
C ASN A 135 -8.58 -7.34 14.58
N GLN A 136 -8.48 -6.16 15.19
CA GLN A 136 -9.37 -5.76 16.28
C GLN A 136 -10.82 -5.62 15.80
N GLN A 137 -11.04 -4.99 14.65
CA GLN A 137 -12.37 -4.87 14.03
C GLN A 137 -12.95 -6.24 13.67
N LEU A 138 -12.14 -7.15 13.12
CA LEU A 138 -12.56 -8.51 12.78
C LEU A 138 -12.95 -9.30 14.04
N LYS A 139 -12.22 -9.12 15.15
CA LYS A 139 -12.57 -9.74 16.44
C LYS A 139 -13.89 -9.18 16.98
N ALA A 140 -14.10 -7.87 16.90
CA ALA A 140 -15.36 -7.24 17.31
C ALA A 140 -16.54 -7.74 16.47
N LEU A 141 -16.39 -7.79 15.14
CA LEU A 141 -17.41 -8.29 14.23
C LEU A 141 -17.75 -9.76 14.50
N ARG A 142 -16.75 -10.61 14.76
CA ARG A 142 -16.98 -12.02 15.15
C ARG A 142 -17.77 -12.13 16.45
N SER A 143 -17.48 -11.29 17.44
CA SER A 143 -18.24 -11.25 18.70
C SER A 143 -19.69 -10.82 18.45
N GLN A 144 -19.91 -9.80 17.62
CA GLN A 144 -21.26 -9.35 17.24
C GLN A 144 -22.05 -10.44 16.50
N LEU A 145 -21.40 -11.16 15.58
CA LEU A 145 -22.03 -12.29 14.87
C LEU A 145 -22.39 -13.44 15.83
N GLN A 146 -21.55 -13.73 16.82
CA GLN A 146 -21.87 -14.74 17.84
C GLN A 146 -23.07 -14.32 18.69
N GLU A 147 -23.15 -13.06 19.09
CA GLU A 147 -24.28 -12.51 19.84
C GLU A 147 -25.58 -12.58 19.04
N ILE A 148 -25.55 -12.16 17.77
CA ILE A 148 -26.71 -12.24 16.86
C ILE A 148 -27.13 -13.68 16.63
N ALA A 149 -26.18 -14.60 16.40
CA ALA A 149 -26.48 -16.02 16.22
C ALA A 149 -27.15 -16.63 17.46
N GLN A 150 -26.70 -16.25 18.66
CA GLN A 150 -27.30 -16.69 19.91
C GLN A 150 -28.71 -16.10 20.11
N ALA A 151 -28.90 -14.81 19.82
CA ALA A 151 -30.20 -14.16 19.89
C ALA A 151 -31.20 -14.78 18.89
N LEU A 152 -30.74 -15.08 17.67
CA LEU A 152 -31.55 -15.75 16.64
C LEU A 152 -31.99 -17.14 17.11
N LYS A 153 -31.06 -17.93 17.66
CA LYS A 153 -31.36 -19.26 18.21
C LYS A 153 -32.43 -19.22 19.31
N VAL A 154 -32.34 -18.24 20.22
CA VAL A 154 -33.36 -18.04 21.27
C VAL A 154 -34.71 -17.68 20.65
N SER A 155 -34.73 -16.76 19.68
CA SER A 155 -35.96 -16.37 18.98
C SER A 155 -36.63 -17.53 18.23
N GLU A 156 -35.84 -18.39 17.59
CA GLU A 156 -36.32 -19.60 16.91
C GLU A 156 -36.92 -20.61 17.90
N GLN A 157 -36.27 -20.81 19.05
CA GLN A 157 -36.81 -21.66 20.13
C GLN A 157 -38.12 -21.12 20.68
N ASP A 158 -38.20 -19.81 20.93
CA ASP A 158 -39.44 -19.15 21.38
C ASP A 158 -40.56 -19.29 20.35
N LYS A 159 -40.24 -19.14 19.07
CA LYS A 159 -41.21 -19.34 17.98
C LYS A 159 -41.71 -20.79 17.94
N ALA A 160 -40.82 -21.77 18.09
CA ALA A 160 -41.21 -23.18 18.16
C ALA A 160 -42.12 -23.46 19.36
N ASN A 161 -41.79 -22.94 20.55
CA ASN A 161 -42.60 -23.07 21.75
C ASN A 161 -44.00 -22.43 21.59
N LYS A 162 -44.06 -21.24 21.02
CA LYS A 162 -45.34 -20.56 20.72
C LYS A 162 -46.17 -21.35 19.71
N GLN A 163 -45.53 -21.96 18.71
CA GLN A 163 -46.23 -22.79 17.73
C GLN A 163 -46.89 -24.01 18.39
N VAL A 164 -46.18 -24.69 19.30
CA VAL A 164 -46.73 -25.80 20.09
C VAL A 164 -47.91 -25.34 20.97
N GLN A 165 -47.80 -24.16 21.60
CA GLN A 165 -48.90 -23.60 22.39
C GLN A 165 -50.13 -23.27 21.54
N ILE A 166 -49.94 -22.70 20.35
CA ILE A 166 -51.03 -22.41 19.42
C ILE A 166 -51.73 -23.70 19.01
N GLU A 167 -50.98 -24.76 18.73
CA GLU A 167 -51.54 -26.07 18.39
C GLU A 167 -52.34 -26.69 19.55
N ASP A 168 -51.83 -26.64 20.78
CA ASP A 168 -52.56 -27.09 21.98
C ASP A 168 -53.85 -26.27 22.19
N LEU A 169 -53.79 -24.95 22.06
CA LEU A 169 -54.96 -24.07 22.17
C LEU A 169 -56.00 -24.37 21.09
N ASN A 170 -55.58 -24.59 19.85
CA ASN A 170 -56.46 -24.98 18.75
C ASN A 170 -57.16 -26.33 19.04
N ASN A 171 -56.42 -27.31 19.55
CA ASN A 171 -56.98 -28.61 19.92
C ASN A 171 -58.00 -28.48 21.06
N ARG A 172 -57.69 -27.71 22.11
CA ARG A 172 -58.63 -27.44 23.21
C ARG A 172 -59.88 -26.70 22.72
N LEU A 173 -59.71 -25.72 21.84
CA LEU A 173 -60.81 -24.97 21.24
C LEU A 173 -61.70 -25.90 20.42
N ASN A 174 -61.12 -26.74 19.56
CA ASN A 174 -61.85 -27.72 18.76
C ASN A 174 -62.65 -28.70 19.63
N ILE A 175 -62.05 -29.21 20.71
CA ILE A 175 -62.75 -30.08 21.67
C ILE A 175 -63.89 -29.32 22.37
N ALA A 176 -63.66 -28.08 22.80
CA ALA A 176 -64.67 -27.26 23.45
C ALA A 176 -65.84 -26.94 22.51
N LEU A 177 -65.56 -26.62 21.25
CA LEU A 177 -66.55 -26.42 20.19
C LEU A 177 -67.35 -27.70 19.95
N ALA A 178 -66.69 -28.84 19.78
CA ALA A 178 -67.37 -30.13 19.60
C ALA A 178 -68.28 -30.48 20.79
N ARG A 179 -67.83 -30.23 22.04
CA ARG A 179 -68.67 -30.38 23.24
C ARG A 179 -69.85 -29.42 23.27
N LYS A 180 -69.68 -28.17 22.82
CA LYS A 180 -70.78 -27.19 22.77
C LYS A 180 -71.80 -27.60 21.70
N VAL A 181 -71.35 -28.00 20.52
CA VAL A 181 -72.21 -28.52 19.44
C VAL A 181 -72.97 -29.76 19.94
N ASN A 182 -72.28 -30.76 20.51
CA ASN A 182 -72.95 -31.95 21.06
C ASN A 182 -73.98 -31.61 22.14
N ARG A 183 -73.68 -30.67 23.03
CA ARG A 183 -74.67 -30.21 24.02
C ARG A 183 -75.89 -29.57 23.35
N LEU A 184 -75.67 -28.69 22.38
CA LEU A 184 -76.77 -28.05 21.64
C LEU A 184 -77.62 -29.09 20.90
N GLU A 185 -77.00 -30.08 20.27
CA GLU A 185 -77.69 -31.19 19.61
C GLU A 185 -78.49 -32.06 20.59
N GLN A 186 -77.94 -32.34 21.77
CA GLN A 186 -78.63 -33.08 22.82
C GLN A 186 -79.81 -32.28 23.39
N TYR A 187 -79.61 -30.99 23.70
CA TYR A 187 -80.69 -30.09 24.14
C TYR A 187 -81.80 -30.01 23.09
N ARG A 188 -81.45 -29.84 21.81
CA ARG A 188 -82.39 -29.85 20.69
C ARG A 188 -83.20 -31.16 20.64
N SER A 189 -82.53 -32.30 20.78
CA SER A 189 -83.16 -33.62 20.75
C SER A 189 -84.08 -33.88 21.95
N GLU A 190 -83.64 -33.54 23.17
CA GLU A 190 -84.45 -33.66 24.39
C GLU A 190 -85.68 -32.74 24.32
N PHE A 191 -85.50 -31.52 23.81
CA PHE A 191 -86.59 -30.57 23.56
C PHE A 191 -87.63 -31.15 22.60
N PHE A 192 -87.21 -31.61 21.42
CA PHE A 192 -88.14 -32.22 20.44
C PHE A 192 -88.82 -33.46 21.01
N GLY A 193 -88.10 -34.27 21.80
CA GLY A 193 -88.67 -35.43 22.50
C GLY A 193 -89.76 -35.06 23.49
N ARG A 194 -89.54 -34.04 24.33
CA ARG A 194 -90.55 -33.54 25.28
C ARG A 194 -91.74 -32.92 24.55
N LEU A 195 -91.50 -32.10 23.55
CA LEU A 195 -92.54 -31.43 22.78
C LEU A 195 -93.39 -32.44 21.99
N ARG A 196 -92.78 -33.50 21.44
CA ARG A 196 -93.50 -34.62 20.81
C ARG A 196 -94.40 -35.36 21.80
N LYS A 197 -93.98 -35.59 23.05
CA LYS A 197 -94.81 -36.27 24.06
C LYS A 197 -96.05 -35.45 24.43
N VAL A 198 -95.89 -34.14 24.61
CA VAL A 198 -97.01 -33.22 24.90
C VAL A 198 -98.00 -33.17 23.72
N LEU A 199 -97.49 -33.25 22.49
CA LEU A 199 -98.29 -33.15 21.27
C LEU A 199 -98.85 -34.49 20.75
N ALA A 200 -98.44 -35.64 21.30
CA ALA A 200 -98.86 -36.96 20.83
C ALA A 200 -100.36 -37.26 20.97
N GLY A 201 -101.08 -36.50 21.81
CA GLY A 201 -102.52 -36.63 21.99
C GLY A 201 -103.37 -35.75 21.06
N ASN A 202 -102.76 -34.94 20.19
CA ASN A 202 -103.48 -33.96 19.37
C ASN A 202 -103.52 -34.36 17.90
N THR A 203 -104.72 -34.62 17.36
CA THR A 203 -104.95 -35.03 15.97
C THR A 203 -104.74 -33.91 14.95
N LEU A 204 -104.63 -32.64 15.37
CA LEU A 204 -104.43 -31.49 14.46
C LEU A 204 -102.95 -31.20 14.12
N VAL A 205 -101.98 -31.88 14.74
CA VAL A 205 -100.55 -31.57 14.60
C VAL A 205 -99.80 -32.69 13.87
N ARG A 206 -99.09 -32.33 12.80
CA ARG A 206 -98.18 -33.22 12.07
C ARG A 206 -96.73 -32.78 12.27
N ILE A 207 -95.86 -33.72 12.59
CA ILE A 207 -94.42 -33.47 12.80
C ILE A 207 -93.69 -33.66 11.47
N VAL A 208 -92.95 -32.64 11.01
CA VAL A 208 -92.15 -32.68 9.78
C VAL A 208 -90.72 -32.23 10.10
N GLY A 209 -89.83 -33.21 10.30
CA GLY A 209 -88.48 -32.96 10.81
C GLY A 209 -88.53 -32.32 12.20
N ASP A 210 -87.94 -31.14 12.32
CA ASP A 210 -87.81 -30.34 13.55
C ASP A 210 -88.91 -29.27 13.68
N ARG A 211 -90.03 -29.44 12.98
CA ARG A 211 -91.12 -28.47 12.96
C ARG A 211 -92.47 -29.14 13.23
N PHE A 212 -93.32 -28.42 13.94
CA PHE A 212 -94.69 -28.83 14.21
C PHE A 212 -95.61 -28.07 13.27
N MET A 213 -96.15 -28.77 12.28
CA MET A 213 -97.06 -28.20 11.31
C MET A 213 -98.50 -28.49 11.73
N PHE A 214 -99.29 -27.44 11.87
CA PHE A 214 -100.73 -27.56 12.09
C PHE A 214 -101.41 -27.72 10.74
N GLN A 215 -102.19 -28.79 10.57
CA GLN A 215 -103.02 -28.94 9.38
C GLN A 215 -104.27 -28.10 9.58
N SER A 216 -104.26 -26.86 9.07
CA SER A 216 -105.48 -26.06 9.05
C SER A 216 -106.37 -26.50 7.91
N GLU A 217 -107.63 -26.77 8.22
CA GLU A 217 -108.71 -26.89 7.24
C GLU A 217 -109.10 -25.49 6.73
N LEU A 218 -109.93 -25.44 5.68
CA LEU A 218 -110.36 -24.22 4.98
C LEU A 218 -110.98 -23.20 5.98
N LEU A 219 -110.23 -22.17 6.34
CA LEU A 219 -110.68 -21.12 7.29
C LEU A 219 -111.65 -20.12 6.65
N PHE A 220 -111.61 -20.04 5.33
CA PHE A 220 -112.36 -19.10 4.51
C PHE A 220 -113.22 -19.88 3.52
N GLY A 221 -114.42 -19.37 3.22
CA GLY A 221 -115.20 -19.88 2.10
C GLY A 221 -114.55 -19.51 0.76
N SER A 222 -114.84 -20.27 -0.30
CA SER A 222 -114.25 -20.00 -1.63
C SER A 222 -114.57 -18.60 -2.13
N GLY A 223 -113.56 -17.85 -2.56
CA GLY A 223 -113.71 -16.45 -3.01
C GLY A 223 -114.13 -15.45 -1.92
N SER A 224 -113.91 -15.75 -0.64
CA SER A 224 -114.21 -14.86 0.49
C SER A 224 -112.98 -14.57 1.36
N ALA A 225 -112.85 -13.33 1.84
CA ALA A 225 -111.87 -12.93 2.86
C ALA A 225 -112.46 -13.01 4.28
N THR A 226 -113.76 -13.30 4.42
CA THR A 226 -114.41 -13.39 5.74
C THR A 226 -114.33 -14.81 6.26
N LEU A 227 -113.92 -14.94 7.53
CA LEU A 227 -113.90 -16.21 8.25
C LEU A 227 -115.32 -16.75 8.35
N ASP A 228 -115.52 -17.94 7.78
CA ASP A 228 -116.79 -18.65 7.91
C ASP A 228 -117.01 -19.14 9.35
N ARG A 229 -118.24 -19.49 9.73
CA ARG A 229 -118.58 -20.02 11.05
C ARG A 229 -117.77 -21.28 11.38
N ILE A 230 -117.51 -22.12 10.38
CA ILE A 230 -116.66 -23.31 10.50
C ILE A 230 -115.19 -22.87 10.73
N GLY A 231 -114.68 -21.95 9.91
CA GLY A 231 -113.32 -21.41 10.05
C GLY A 231 -113.05 -20.73 11.40
N LYS A 232 -114.02 -19.98 11.95
CA LYS A 232 -113.93 -19.41 13.31
C LYS A 232 -113.85 -20.49 14.38
N THR A 233 -114.57 -21.59 14.20
CA THR A 233 -114.57 -22.71 15.15
C THR A 233 -113.24 -23.46 15.11
N GLU A 234 -112.68 -23.70 13.93
CA GLU A 234 -111.36 -24.32 13.77
C GLU A 234 -110.22 -23.42 14.27
N LEU A 235 -110.28 -22.12 14.00
CA LEU A 235 -109.30 -21.16 14.52
C LEU A 235 -109.39 -21.08 16.06
N ALA A 236 -110.57 -21.15 16.65
CA ALA A 236 -110.75 -21.20 18.10
C ALA A 236 -110.16 -22.47 18.72
N LYS A 237 -110.32 -23.64 18.07
CA LYS A 237 -109.67 -24.90 18.47
C LYS A 237 -108.15 -24.76 18.43
N LEU A 238 -107.60 -24.19 17.35
CA LEU A 238 -106.16 -23.93 17.20
C LEU A 238 -105.63 -22.96 18.26
N ALA A 239 -106.34 -21.86 18.51
CA ALA A 239 -105.98 -20.89 19.53
C ALA A 239 -105.99 -21.49 20.94
N LYS A 240 -106.93 -22.40 21.23
CA LYS A 240 -106.97 -23.13 22.51
C LYS A 240 -105.75 -24.02 22.67
N VAL A 241 -105.42 -24.81 21.65
CA VAL A 241 -104.24 -25.70 21.63
C VAL A 241 -102.94 -24.89 21.78
N LEU A 242 -102.80 -23.79 21.04
CA LEU A 242 -101.62 -22.93 21.10
C LEU A 242 -101.45 -22.31 22.50
N LYS A 243 -102.54 -21.84 23.13
CA LYS A 243 -102.51 -21.31 24.50
C LYS A 243 -102.10 -22.36 25.52
N GLU A 244 -102.60 -23.59 25.40
CA GLU A 244 -102.21 -24.71 26.27
C GLU A 244 -100.73 -25.10 26.07
N LEU A 245 -100.21 -24.99 24.84
CA LEU A 245 -98.81 -25.25 24.53
C LEU A 245 -97.87 -24.18 25.08
N ILE A 246 -98.18 -22.90 24.89
CA ILE A 246 -97.33 -21.78 25.33
C ILE A 246 -97.07 -21.83 26.84
N VAL A 247 -98.05 -22.24 27.65
CA VAL A 247 -97.89 -22.37 29.12
C VAL A 247 -96.87 -23.44 29.50
N ASN A 248 -96.72 -24.48 28.68
CA ASN A 248 -95.80 -25.58 28.92
C ASN A 248 -94.43 -25.39 28.26
N ILE A 249 -94.25 -24.34 27.46
CA ILE A 249 -92.96 -23.98 26.86
C ILE A 249 -92.16 -23.15 27.88
N PRO A 250 -90.94 -23.57 28.24
CA PRO A 250 -90.07 -22.80 29.14
C PRO A 250 -89.77 -21.38 28.63
N GLN A 251 -89.71 -20.39 29.54
CA GLN A 251 -89.50 -18.98 29.20
C GLN A 251 -88.05 -18.62 28.82
N ASP A 252 -87.11 -19.55 28.97
CA ASP A 252 -85.68 -19.40 28.66
C ASP A 252 -85.34 -19.74 27.20
N ILE A 253 -86.35 -19.97 26.35
CA ILE A 253 -86.18 -20.41 24.96
C ILE A 253 -86.86 -19.44 23.99
N ASP A 254 -86.09 -18.94 23.03
CA ASP A 254 -86.61 -18.19 21.90
C ASP A 254 -87.30 -19.14 20.91
N TRP A 255 -88.62 -19.02 20.76
CA TRP A 255 -89.40 -19.76 19.77
C TRP A 255 -90.04 -18.82 18.76
N ILE A 256 -90.26 -19.31 17.55
CA ILE A 256 -90.83 -18.53 16.44
C ILE A 256 -92.08 -19.26 15.94
N LEU A 257 -93.19 -18.52 15.80
CA LEU A 257 -94.39 -18.98 15.11
C LEU A 257 -94.33 -18.52 13.65
N GLN A 258 -94.27 -19.47 12.72
CA GLN A 258 -94.40 -19.17 11.30
C GLN A 258 -95.82 -19.50 10.83
N VAL A 259 -96.49 -18.55 10.19
CA VAL A 259 -97.84 -18.71 9.63
C VAL A 259 -97.74 -18.69 8.11
N GLU A 260 -98.11 -19.79 7.46
CA GLU A 260 -98.14 -19.91 6.00
C GLU A 260 -99.59 -19.96 5.50
N GLY A 261 -99.99 -18.94 4.74
CA GLY A 261 -101.31 -18.85 4.14
C GLY A 261 -101.36 -19.50 2.75
N HIS A 262 -102.37 -20.34 2.50
CA HIS A 262 -102.65 -20.90 1.18
C HIS A 262 -104.06 -20.44 0.76
N THR A 263 -104.18 -19.87 -0.44
CA THR A 263 -105.46 -19.40 -1.00
C THR A 263 -105.95 -20.35 -2.09
N ASP A 264 -107.26 -20.36 -2.33
CA ASP A 264 -107.83 -21.04 -3.49
C ASP A 264 -107.55 -20.23 -4.78
N LYS A 265 -107.87 -20.82 -5.94
CA LYS A 265 -107.67 -20.19 -7.26
C LYS A 265 -108.79 -19.19 -7.61
N VAL A 266 -109.72 -18.91 -6.69
CA VAL A 266 -110.92 -18.11 -6.92
C VAL A 266 -110.71 -16.71 -6.34
N PRO A 267 -110.74 -15.64 -7.16
CA PRO A 267 -110.52 -14.28 -6.66
C PRO A 267 -111.61 -13.87 -5.67
N ILE A 268 -111.20 -13.17 -4.62
CA ILE A 268 -112.08 -12.73 -3.54
C ILE A 268 -113.05 -11.66 -4.05
N LYS A 269 -114.34 -11.79 -3.73
CA LYS A 269 -115.32 -10.71 -3.97
C LYS A 269 -115.29 -9.71 -2.82
N THR A 270 -114.46 -8.67 -2.93
CA THR A 270 -114.47 -7.52 -2.02
C THR A 270 -115.46 -6.45 -2.51
N HIS A 271 -116.41 -6.06 -1.66
CA HIS A 271 -116.96 -4.70 -1.67
C HIS A 271 -116.12 -3.89 -0.69
N GLU A 272 -115.73 -2.67 -1.05
CA GLU A 272 -115.17 -1.68 -0.10
C GLU A 272 -116.10 -1.46 1.09
#